data_AF-A0A950GM98-F1
#
_entry.id   AF-A0A950GM98-F1
#
_cell.length_a   1.000
_cell.length_b   1.000
_cell.length_c   1.000
_cell.angle_alpha   90.00
_cell.angle_beta   90.00
_cell.angle_gamma   90.00
#
_symmetry.space_group_name_H-M   'P 1'
#
loop_
_entity.id
_entity.type
_entity.pdbx_description
1 polymer ?
#
loop_
_entity_poly.entity_id
_entity_poly.type
_entity_poly.pdbx_seq_one_letter_code
_entity_poly.pdbx_strand_id
1 'polypeptide(L)'
;MKRFPMLALGVGIAVATPISPSGSWQGWVSPALAAQDVSFDNITSAAGGVTLTIPHIEITGSSLSKDELQALVDGPRGISTADTLSKFDATAVVIPEIHIEVTATPVAGKDASTSESVVYRDIRIEDIKGGKGARLSAAGMSSDVKGPVALTASSGKILATDYDFAALARIAYAAATPGEAPKLISGPSSIENMHWSSSNAGEINIGRMSVGAIKARPLVTPLAETLATLKVLGEANKPMPPAAAAKLISLLADFYDAVAVDGMSASNITFKVPDPSFKNGSIQTIKLGSFANSRFDELGVEGLEVEASGGHVKLGRAALLGLDFKPLLSSLAQATRSGDLDGDTVKNLDWRNTVPHLDSFELGNLDASVPQGSSSQSLKLTSYSIKLSNYAGAIPTSLHSRLEKFVADAAFLKGQADELQQLGYKSVDLSSKADIAWDESAKALNLDEVSAQGADMGSVLLKAKLGNVPR
;
A
#
# COMPACT_ATOMS: atom_id res chain seq x y z
N MET A 1 17.69 -4.75 19.01
CA MET A 1 17.16 -4.26 17.71
C MET A 1 16.75 -2.81 17.88
N LYS A 2 17.52 -1.88 17.31
CA LYS A 2 17.19 -0.45 17.34
C LYS A 2 15.98 -0.23 16.42
N ARG A 3 14.93 0.42 16.95
CA ARG A 3 13.70 0.72 16.23
C ARG A 3 14.03 1.64 15.04
N PHE A 4 13.87 1.13 13.82
CA PHE A 4 13.82 1.97 12.62
C PHE A 4 12.62 2.91 12.76
N PRO A 5 12.80 4.24 12.68
CA PRO A 5 11.65 5.13 12.54
C PRO A 5 11.07 4.91 11.13
N MET A 6 9.81 4.44 11.07
CA MET A 6 8.99 4.56 9.86
C MET A 6 8.85 6.05 9.55
N LEU A 7 9.72 6.59 8.71
CA LEU A 7 9.48 7.84 8.01
C LEU A 7 8.34 7.57 7.03
N ALA A 8 7.26 8.33 7.18
CA ALA A 8 6.09 8.27 6.35
C ALA A 8 6.51 8.41 4.87
N LEU A 9 6.31 7.34 4.10
CA LEU A 9 6.48 7.33 2.66
C LEU A 9 5.42 8.27 2.07
N GLY A 10 5.86 9.46 1.68
CA GLY A 10 5.08 10.41 0.90
C GLY A 10 4.80 9.84 -0.48
N VAL A 11 3.73 9.06 -0.62
CA VAL A 11 2.89 9.20 -1.81
C VAL A 11 2.31 10.60 -1.69
N GLY A 12 2.68 11.49 -2.62
CA GLY A 12 2.24 12.88 -2.66
C GLY A 12 0.73 13.02 -2.80
N ILE A 13 0.00 12.74 -1.72
CA ILE A 13 -1.26 13.36 -1.40
C ILE A 13 -0.83 14.57 -0.57
N ALA A 14 -0.85 15.76 -1.15
CA ALA A 14 -0.80 16.98 -0.37
C ALA A 14 -1.98 16.92 0.62
N VAL A 15 -1.71 16.54 1.86
CA VAL A 15 -2.69 16.53 2.94
C VAL A 15 -3.01 17.99 3.23
N ALA A 16 -4.10 18.49 2.64
CA ALA A 16 -4.69 19.75 3.03
C ALA A 16 -5.17 19.61 4.47
N THR A 17 -4.48 20.27 5.40
CA THR A 17 -4.95 20.41 6.78
C THR A 17 -6.23 21.29 6.78
N PRO A 18 -7.30 20.91 7.51
CA PRO A 18 -8.48 21.74 7.60
C PRO A 18 -8.20 22.95 8.51
N ILE A 19 -8.45 24.16 8.01
CA ILE A 19 -8.50 25.38 8.81
C ILE A 19 -9.94 25.92 8.72
N SER A 20 -10.59 26.06 9.89
CA SER A 20 -11.87 26.75 10.11
C SER A 20 -11.61 27.93 11.08
N PRO A 21 -12.36 29.06 11.07
CA PRO A 21 -13.82 29.11 10.89
C PRO A 21 -14.44 30.30 10.09
N SER A 22 -15.71 30.06 9.71
CA SER A 22 -16.86 30.97 9.48
C SER A 22 -16.70 32.28 8.70
N GLY A 23 -17.26 32.30 7.49
CA GLY A 23 -17.74 33.50 6.80
C GLY A 23 -18.81 33.13 5.77
N SER A 24 -20.00 33.68 5.90
CA SER A 24 -21.11 33.51 4.94
C SER A 24 -20.83 34.29 3.65
N TRP A 25 -20.82 33.61 2.50
CA TRP A 25 -20.73 34.25 1.18
C TRP A 25 -22.07 34.16 0.45
N GLN A 26 -22.60 35.32 0.06
CA GLN A 26 -23.76 35.47 -0.80
C GLN A 26 -23.37 35.26 -2.26
N GLY A 27 -24.26 34.62 -3.01
CA GLY A 27 -24.02 34.07 -4.34
C GLY A 27 -23.75 35.10 -5.44
N TRP A 28 -23.01 34.65 -6.43
CA TRP A 28 -22.79 35.34 -7.70
C TRP A 28 -23.16 34.38 -8.82
N VAL A 29 -24.05 34.82 -9.70
CA VAL A 29 -24.34 34.19 -10.98
C VAL A 29 -23.46 34.92 -11.99
N SER A 30 -22.46 34.25 -12.55
CA SER A 30 -21.58 34.84 -13.58
C SER A 30 -22.04 34.41 -14.98
N PRO A 31 -22.09 35.34 -15.95
CA PRO A 31 -22.26 35.00 -17.36
C PRO A 31 -21.00 34.28 -17.88
N ALA A 32 -21.13 33.51 -18.97
CA ALA A 32 -20.02 32.80 -19.59
C ALA A 32 -18.87 33.78 -19.93
N LEU A 33 -17.75 33.67 -19.19
CA LEU A 33 -16.55 34.46 -19.42
C LEU A 33 -15.78 33.90 -20.61
N ALA A 34 -15.17 34.80 -21.40
CA ALA A 34 -14.23 34.42 -22.44
C ALA A 34 -12.97 33.82 -21.81
N ALA A 35 -12.41 32.79 -22.45
CA ALA A 35 -11.18 32.15 -22.00
C ALA A 35 -10.05 33.19 -21.85
N GLN A 36 -9.39 33.22 -20.70
CA GLN A 36 -8.36 34.22 -20.38
C GLN A 36 -7.07 33.58 -19.86
N ASP A 37 -5.94 34.20 -20.18
CA ASP A 37 -4.64 33.82 -19.62
C ASP A 37 -4.41 34.59 -18.31
N VAL A 38 -3.99 33.88 -17.27
CA VAL A 38 -3.82 34.40 -15.91
C VAL A 38 -2.49 33.92 -15.36
N SER A 39 -1.75 34.83 -14.72
CA SER A 39 -0.55 34.49 -13.98
C SER A 39 -0.59 35.02 -12.54
N PHE A 40 0.09 34.30 -11.66
CA PHE A 40 0.35 34.69 -10.28
C PHE A 40 1.83 34.51 -9.96
N ASP A 41 2.37 35.42 -9.18
CA ASP A 41 3.76 35.42 -8.74
C ASP A 41 3.84 35.34 -7.22
N ASN A 42 4.86 34.64 -6.72
CA ASN A 42 5.22 34.58 -5.30
C ASN A 42 4.06 34.14 -4.37
N ILE A 43 3.26 33.15 -4.80
CA ILE A 43 2.27 32.55 -3.93
C ILE A 43 3.00 31.90 -2.76
N THR A 44 2.65 32.27 -1.53
CA THR A 44 3.21 31.68 -0.32
C THR A 44 2.10 31.35 0.65
N SER A 45 2.15 30.15 1.22
CA SER A 45 1.23 29.70 2.27
C SER A 45 2.03 29.05 3.39
N ALA A 46 1.70 29.34 4.64
CA ALA A 46 2.35 28.75 5.80
C ALA A 46 1.31 28.25 6.81
N ALA A 47 1.38 26.98 7.18
CA ALA A 47 0.49 26.37 8.16
C ALA A 47 1.16 25.17 8.84
N GLY A 48 1.04 25.08 10.17
CA GLY A 48 1.42 23.87 10.91
C GLY A 48 2.88 23.43 10.77
N GLY A 49 3.82 24.37 10.62
CA GLY A 49 5.24 24.06 10.40
C GLY A 49 5.59 23.73 8.95
N VAL A 50 4.66 23.87 8.01
CA VAL A 50 4.89 23.72 6.57
C VAL A 50 4.79 25.09 5.90
N THR A 51 5.76 25.42 5.06
CA THR A 51 5.75 26.59 4.18
C THR A 51 5.78 26.12 2.74
N LEU A 52 4.78 26.51 1.96
CA LEU A 52 4.66 26.27 0.53
C LEU A 52 4.95 27.59 -0.19
N THR A 53 5.86 27.58 -1.15
CA THR A 53 6.16 28.72 -2.03
C THR A 53 6.10 28.29 -3.48
N ILE A 54 5.35 29.05 -4.28
CA ILE A 54 5.23 28.88 -5.73
C ILE A 54 5.68 30.21 -6.36
N PRO A 55 6.91 30.28 -6.91
CA PRO A 55 7.46 31.52 -7.46
C PRO A 55 6.61 32.07 -8.61
N HIS A 56 6.08 31.18 -9.45
CA HIS A 56 5.27 31.55 -10.60
C HIS A 56 4.28 30.44 -10.95
N ILE A 57 3.08 30.82 -11.35
CA ILE A 57 2.09 29.95 -11.98
C ILE A 57 1.47 30.68 -13.17
N GLU A 58 1.35 29.95 -14.28
CA GLU A 58 0.69 30.40 -15.50
C GLU A 58 -0.50 29.49 -15.80
N ILE A 59 -1.64 30.10 -16.10
CA ILE A 59 -2.88 29.42 -16.47
C ILE A 59 -3.32 29.98 -17.80
N THR A 60 -3.46 29.12 -18.80
CA THR A 60 -3.81 29.51 -20.17
C THR A 60 -5.23 29.07 -20.50
N GLY A 61 -6.01 29.97 -21.11
CA GLY A 61 -7.39 29.72 -21.53
C GLY A 61 -8.35 29.36 -20.39
N SER A 62 -8.20 29.99 -19.23
CA SER A 62 -9.04 29.76 -18.04
C SER A 62 -10.50 30.20 -18.27
N SER A 63 -11.46 29.39 -17.84
CA SER A 63 -12.88 29.78 -17.71
C SER A 63 -13.17 30.62 -16.47
N LEU A 64 -12.30 30.55 -15.46
CA LEU A 64 -12.41 31.33 -14.22
C LEU A 64 -11.67 32.67 -14.37
N SER A 65 -12.25 33.70 -13.77
CA SER A 65 -11.61 35.01 -13.65
C SER A 65 -10.38 34.96 -12.73
N LYS A 66 -9.52 35.99 -12.82
CA LYS A 66 -8.34 36.11 -11.96
C LYS A 66 -8.72 36.16 -10.47
N ASP A 67 -9.81 36.84 -10.12
CA ASP A 67 -10.28 36.96 -8.75
C ASP A 67 -10.81 35.63 -8.20
N GLU A 68 -11.52 34.85 -9.02
CA GLU A 68 -11.98 33.49 -8.65
C GLU A 68 -10.80 32.54 -8.45
N LEU A 69 -9.78 32.62 -9.30
CA LEU A 69 -8.55 31.84 -9.17
C LEU A 69 -7.73 32.27 -7.94
N GLN A 70 -7.62 33.57 -7.66
CA GLN A 70 -6.97 34.08 -6.45
C GLN A 70 -7.69 33.57 -5.20
N ALA A 71 -9.03 33.52 -5.22
CA ALA A 71 -9.81 32.97 -4.12
C ALA A 71 -9.59 31.46 -3.90
N LEU A 72 -9.21 30.69 -4.92
CA LEU A 72 -8.79 29.29 -4.74
C LEU A 72 -7.42 29.17 -4.03
N VAL A 73 -6.57 30.17 -4.22
CA VAL A 73 -5.22 30.23 -3.62
C VAL A 73 -5.28 30.71 -2.17
N ASP A 74 -5.92 31.87 -1.94
CA ASP A 74 -5.91 32.57 -0.65
C ASP A 74 -7.13 32.25 0.23
N GLY A 75 -8.21 31.78 -0.39
CA GLY A 75 -9.49 31.62 0.28
C GLY A 75 -9.56 30.39 1.19
N PRO A 76 -10.56 30.34 2.09
CA PRO A 76 -10.78 29.20 2.95
C PRO A 76 -11.08 27.96 2.10
N ARG A 77 -10.37 26.87 2.38
CA ARG A 77 -10.60 25.59 1.71
C ARG A 77 -11.85 24.93 2.28
N GLY A 78 -12.73 24.43 1.42
CA GLY A 78 -13.96 23.78 1.84
C GLY A 78 -14.78 23.23 0.68
N ILE A 79 -16.06 22.93 0.91
CA ILE A 79 -16.93 22.36 -0.14
C ILE A 79 -17.09 23.30 -1.34
N SER A 80 -17.09 24.62 -1.11
CA SER A 80 -17.10 25.63 -2.18
C SER A 80 -15.88 25.54 -3.10
N THR A 81 -14.74 25.05 -2.60
CA THR A 81 -13.56 24.77 -3.43
C THR A 81 -13.87 23.71 -4.48
N ALA A 82 -14.60 22.64 -4.11
CA ALA A 82 -15.00 21.61 -5.07
C ALA A 82 -15.96 22.18 -6.13
N ASP A 83 -16.91 23.01 -5.72
CA ASP A 83 -17.86 23.65 -6.64
C ASP A 83 -17.15 24.59 -7.62
N THR A 84 -16.20 25.41 -7.16
CA THR A 84 -15.40 26.28 -8.03
C THR A 84 -14.52 25.47 -8.98
N LEU A 85 -13.82 24.44 -8.47
CA LEU A 85 -13.00 23.57 -9.31
C LEU A 85 -13.83 22.84 -10.37
N SER A 86 -15.07 22.45 -10.07
CA SER A 86 -15.95 21.77 -11.04
C SER A 86 -16.33 22.64 -12.25
N LYS A 87 -16.10 23.95 -12.18
CA LYS A 87 -16.34 24.92 -13.28
C LYS A 87 -15.05 25.34 -13.97
N PHE A 88 -13.91 24.87 -13.50
CA PHE A 88 -12.60 25.25 -14.01
C PHE A 88 -12.27 24.47 -15.28
N ASP A 89 -12.22 25.20 -16.39
CA ASP A 89 -11.66 24.75 -17.66
C ASP A 89 -10.40 25.57 -17.91
N ALA A 90 -9.37 24.94 -18.46
CA ALA A 90 -8.15 25.62 -18.90
C ALA A 90 -7.43 24.77 -19.94
N THR A 91 -6.70 25.41 -20.84
CA THR A 91 -5.85 24.70 -21.81
C THR A 91 -4.65 24.08 -21.09
N ALA A 92 -3.97 24.86 -20.25
CA ALA A 92 -2.89 24.36 -19.42
C ALA A 92 -2.68 25.20 -18.15
N VAL A 93 -2.18 24.54 -17.11
CA VAL A 93 -1.55 25.17 -15.94
C VAL A 93 -0.08 24.77 -15.94
N VAL A 94 0.82 25.74 -15.80
CA VAL A 94 2.27 25.55 -15.74
C VAL A 94 2.82 26.16 -14.47
N ILE A 95 3.58 25.36 -13.72
CA ILE A 95 4.24 25.78 -12.48
C ILE A 95 5.72 25.35 -12.59
N PRO A 96 6.65 26.28 -12.87
CA PRO A 96 8.06 25.94 -13.04
C PRO A 96 8.67 25.28 -11.80
N GLU A 97 8.34 25.78 -10.61
CA GLU A 97 8.83 25.22 -9.36
C GLU A 97 7.78 25.32 -8.24
N ILE A 98 7.76 24.32 -7.36
CA ILE A 98 7.07 24.39 -6.06
C ILE A 98 8.10 24.04 -4.99
N HIS A 99 8.21 24.91 -3.99
CA HIS A 99 9.12 24.76 -2.86
C HIS A 99 8.27 24.47 -1.62
N ILE A 100 8.64 23.43 -0.88
CA ILE A 100 7.96 23.03 0.36
C ILE A 100 9.04 22.91 1.44
N GLU A 101 8.93 23.72 2.48
CA GLU A 101 9.78 23.64 3.66
C GLU A 101 8.94 23.11 4.83
N VAL A 102 9.38 22.02 5.45
CA VAL A 102 8.74 21.43 6.63
C VAL A 102 9.70 21.55 7.79
N THR A 103 9.25 22.20 8.86
CA THR A 103 9.96 22.25 10.16
C THR A 103 9.16 21.46 11.18
N ALA A 104 9.67 20.28 11.54
CA ALA A 104 9.09 19.49 12.61
C ALA A 104 9.58 20.00 13.98
N THR A 105 8.65 20.35 14.86
CA THR A 105 8.96 20.62 16.27
C THR A 105 9.41 19.33 16.97
N PRO A 106 10.35 19.42 17.92
CA PRO A 106 10.86 18.25 18.61
C PRO A 106 9.73 17.51 19.35
N VAL A 107 9.71 16.18 19.26
CA VAL A 107 8.81 15.35 20.07
C VAL A 107 9.23 15.47 21.53
N ALA A 108 8.27 15.65 22.46
CA ALA A 108 8.55 15.75 23.89
C ALA A 108 9.50 14.63 24.36
N GLY A 109 10.69 15.02 24.85
CA GLY A 109 11.75 14.09 25.27
C GLY A 109 12.88 13.86 24.25
N LYS A 110 12.90 14.55 23.11
CA LYS A 110 14.04 14.61 22.18
C LYS A 110 14.31 16.04 21.75
N ASP A 111 15.54 16.52 21.92
CA ASP A 111 15.94 17.91 21.66
C ASP A 111 16.28 18.23 20.20
N ALA A 112 16.09 17.29 19.27
CA ALA A 112 16.49 17.48 17.87
C ALA A 112 15.30 17.84 16.99
N SER A 113 15.34 19.03 16.40
CA SER A 113 14.46 19.40 15.29
C SER A 113 14.85 18.64 14.02
N THR A 114 13.89 18.46 13.13
CA THR A 114 14.11 17.95 11.77
C THR A 114 13.53 18.99 10.81
N SER A 115 14.29 19.35 9.78
CA SER A 115 13.81 20.21 8.70
C SER A 115 13.91 19.47 7.38
N GLU A 116 12.89 19.56 6.54
CA GLU A 116 12.87 18.98 5.21
C GLU A 116 12.59 20.09 4.18
N SER A 117 13.39 20.13 3.12
CA SER A 117 13.19 20.99 1.96
C SER A 117 12.85 20.13 0.76
N VAL A 118 11.72 20.37 0.09
CA VAL A 118 11.27 19.64 -1.10
C VAL A 118 11.05 20.61 -2.24
N VAL A 119 11.57 20.28 -3.43
CA VAL A 119 11.37 21.05 -4.66
C VAL A 119 10.79 20.15 -5.74
N TYR A 120 9.64 20.53 -6.30
CA TYR A 120 9.10 19.96 -7.54
C TYR A 120 9.41 20.87 -8.72
N ARG A 121 9.64 20.28 -9.89
CA ARG A 121 10.07 21.02 -11.11
C ARG A 121 9.17 20.74 -12.30
N ASP A 122 8.94 21.77 -13.11
CA ASP A 122 8.24 21.75 -14.39
C ASP A 122 6.89 21.02 -14.33
N ILE A 123 6.03 21.44 -13.40
CA ILE A 123 4.70 20.88 -13.25
C ILE A 123 3.81 21.44 -14.35
N ARG A 124 3.06 20.55 -15.00
CA ARG A 124 2.12 20.90 -16.04
C ARG A 124 0.85 20.08 -15.93
N ILE A 125 -0.29 20.74 -16.04
CA ILE A 125 -1.61 20.12 -16.13
C ILE A 125 -2.20 20.57 -17.46
N GLU A 126 -2.65 19.63 -18.28
CA GLU A 126 -3.13 19.90 -19.65
C GLU A 126 -4.58 19.45 -19.82
N ASP A 127 -5.28 20.17 -20.70
CA ASP A 127 -6.66 19.90 -21.10
C ASP A 127 -7.59 19.75 -19.90
N ILE A 128 -7.70 20.81 -19.11
CA ILE A 128 -8.53 20.84 -17.91
C ILE A 128 -9.97 21.12 -18.32
N LYS A 129 -10.87 20.21 -17.95
CA LYS A 129 -12.31 20.35 -18.18
C LYS A 129 -13.09 19.97 -16.93
N GLY A 130 -13.91 20.89 -16.42
CA GLY A 130 -14.70 20.71 -15.22
C GLY A 130 -13.87 20.32 -13.99
N GLY A 131 -12.66 20.87 -13.88
CA GLY A 131 -11.72 20.54 -12.80
C GLY A 131 -10.97 19.22 -12.97
N LYS A 132 -11.09 18.56 -14.12
CA LYS A 132 -10.36 17.33 -14.45
C LYS A 132 -9.28 17.61 -15.48
N GLY A 133 -8.02 17.39 -15.12
CA GLY A 133 -6.89 17.46 -16.06
C GLY A 133 -6.73 16.14 -16.82
N ALA A 134 -6.65 16.18 -18.15
CA ALA A 134 -6.42 14.98 -18.93
C ALA A 134 -5.01 14.40 -18.69
N ARG A 135 -4.03 15.28 -18.47
CA ARG A 135 -2.64 14.91 -18.22
C ARG A 135 -2.03 15.81 -17.16
N LEU A 136 -1.36 15.20 -16.19
CA LEU A 136 -0.51 15.85 -15.22
C LEU A 136 0.92 15.32 -15.41
N SER A 137 1.89 16.21 -15.42
CA SER A 137 3.31 15.84 -15.45
C SER A 137 4.16 16.75 -14.58
N ALA A 138 5.27 16.22 -14.07
CA ALA A 138 6.37 17.01 -13.51
C ALA A 138 7.70 16.42 -14.00
N ALA A 139 8.74 17.25 -14.13
CA ALA A 139 10.08 16.77 -14.48
C ALA A 139 10.69 15.91 -13.37
N GLY A 140 10.36 16.21 -12.11
CA GLY A 140 10.77 15.42 -10.95
C GLY A 140 10.66 16.19 -9.64
N MET A 141 11.20 15.57 -8.59
CA MET A 141 11.26 16.10 -7.24
C MET A 141 12.66 15.92 -6.64
N SER A 142 13.11 16.83 -5.80
CA SER A 142 14.25 16.65 -4.88
C SER A 142 13.84 16.99 -3.45
N SER A 143 14.29 16.20 -2.47
CA SER A 143 14.11 16.46 -1.05
C SER A 143 15.44 16.35 -0.29
N ASP A 144 15.67 17.25 0.65
CA ASP A 144 16.79 17.25 1.60
C ASP A 144 16.24 17.33 3.03
N VAL A 145 16.46 16.27 3.79
CA VAL A 145 16.08 16.18 5.21
C VAL A 145 17.33 16.37 6.06
N LYS A 146 17.30 17.40 6.91
CA LYS A 146 18.33 17.71 7.90
C LYS A 146 17.85 17.29 9.29
N GLY A 147 18.75 16.70 10.06
CA GLY A 147 18.47 16.24 11.41
C GLY A 147 19.39 15.08 11.81
N PRO A 148 19.03 14.33 12.88
CA PRO A 148 19.82 13.19 13.36
C PRO A 148 20.01 12.07 12.32
N VAL A 149 19.07 11.94 11.38
CA VAL A 149 19.18 11.05 10.23
C VAL A 149 18.99 11.90 8.98
N ALA A 150 20.10 12.42 8.47
CA ALA A 150 20.09 13.13 7.21
C ALA A 150 19.74 12.18 6.06
N LEU A 151 18.89 12.62 5.16
CA LEU A 151 18.37 11.85 4.04
C LEU A 151 18.21 12.77 2.84
N THR A 152 18.70 12.36 1.68
CA THR A 152 18.33 12.97 0.41
C THR A 152 17.39 12.04 -0.34
N ALA A 153 16.42 12.61 -1.04
CA ALA A 153 15.54 11.88 -1.94
C ALA A 153 15.41 12.62 -3.27
N SER A 154 15.22 11.89 -4.36
CA SER A 154 14.90 12.48 -5.66
C SER A 154 14.02 11.54 -6.48
N SER A 155 13.33 12.10 -7.46
CA SER A 155 12.63 11.35 -8.50
C SER A 155 12.80 12.05 -9.85
N GLY A 156 12.74 11.25 -10.90
CA GLY A 156 12.57 11.74 -12.26
C GLY A 156 11.09 12.00 -12.58
N LYS A 157 10.77 11.85 -13.86
CA LYS A 157 9.47 12.22 -14.44
C LYS A 157 8.29 11.63 -13.65
N ILE A 158 7.33 12.48 -13.33
CA ILE A 158 6.05 12.12 -12.74
C ILE A 158 4.98 12.28 -13.82
N LEU A 159 4.08 11.29 -13.94
CA LEU A 159 2.96 11.30 -14.88
C LEU A 159 1.69 10.82 -14.20
N ALA A 160 0.56 11.45 -14.52
CA ALA A 160 -0.77 10.93 -14.22
C ALA A 160 -1.74 11.32 -15.35
N THR A 161 -2.78 10.51 -15.57
CA THR A 161 -3.87 10.85 -16.49
C THR A 161 -5.17 11.02 -15.74
N ASP A 162 -6.11 11.74 -16.35
CA ASP A 162 -7.50 11.81 -15.87
C ASP A 162 -7.65 12.24 -14.40
N TYR A 163 -6.83 13.19 -13.96
CA TYR A 163 -6.78 13.62 -12.56
C TYR A 163 -7.92 14.60 -12.24
N ASP A 164 -8.83 14.23 -11.36
CA ASP A 164 -10.04 14.99 -11.02
C ASP A 164 -9.84 15.77 -9.71
N PHE A 165 -9.44 17.04 -9.85
CA PHE A 165 -9.20 17.93 -8.71
C PHE A 165 -10.49 18.29 -7.98
N ALA A 166 -11.61 18.38 -8.69
CA ALA A 166 -12.91 18.66 -8.09
C ALA A 166 -13.39 17.48 -7.22
N ALA A 167 -13.24 16.25 -7.71
CA ALA A 167 -13.58 15.05 -6.96
C ALA A 167 -12.67 14.85 -5.74
N LEU A 168 -11.37 15.17 -5.84
CA LEU A 168 -10.45 15.17 -4.68
C LEU A 168 -10.87 16.20 -3.63
N ALA A 169 -11.22 17.41 -4.03
CA ALA A 169 -11.73 18.42 -3.11
C ALA A 169 -13.03 17.95 -2.44
N ARG A 170 -13.94 17.31 -3.19
CA ARG A 170 -15.15 16.70 -2.61
C ARG A 170 -14.82 15.62 -1.61
N ILE A 171 -13.87 14.72 -1.89
CA ILE A 171 -13.44 13.67 -0.95
C ILE A 171 -12.88 14.28 0.35
N ALA A 172 -12.13 15.38 0.25
CA ALA A 172 -11.55 16.03 1.41
C ALA A 172 -12.59 16.70 2.32
N TYR A 173 -13.65 17.28 1.74
CA TYR A 173 -14.56 18.18 2.47
C TYR A 173 -16.01 17.70 2.62
N ALA A 174 -16.48 16.80 1.77
CA ALA A 174 -17.85 16.30 1.80
C ALA A 174 -17.99 15.01 2.63
N ALA A 175 -19.22 14.75 3.08
CA ALA A 175 -19.65 13.41 3.45
C ALA A 175 -20.20 12.66 2.24
N ALA A 176 -20.12 11.34 2.25
CA ALA A 176 -20.77 10.48 1.26
C ALA A 176 -22.29 10.67 1.32
N THR A 177 -22.95 10.66 0.15
CA THR A 177 -24.41 10.47 0.15
C THR A 177 -24.74 8.98 0.26
N PRO A 178 -25.90 8.59 0.84
CA PRO A 178 -26.30 7.19 0.92
C PRO A 178 -26.28 6.49 -0.44
N GLY A 179 -25.57 5.37 -0.55
CA GLY A 179 -25.45 4.59 -1.80
C GLY A 179 -24.54 5.22 -2.87
N GLU A 180 -23.77 6.26 -2.55
CA GLU A 180 -22.77 6.81 -3.47
C GLU A 180 -21.75 5.73 -3.84
N ALA A 181 -21.48 5.56 -5.13
CA ALA A 181 -20.49 4.61 -5.63
C ALA A 181 -19.13 5.31 -5.86
N PRO A 182 -17.98 4.63 -5.69
CA PRO A 182 -16.68 5.16 -6.05
C PRO A 182 -16.61 5.60 -7.52
N LYS A 183 -16.08 6.79 -7.77
CA LYS A 183 -15.88 7.37 -9.10
C LYS A 183 -14.40 7.51 -9.41
N LEU A 184 -14.04 7.56 -10.69
CA LEU A 184 -12.65 7.77 -11.11
C LEU A 184 -12.13 9.10 -10.57
N ILE A 185 -11.01 9.06 -9.84
CA ILE A 185 -10.33 10.23 -9.28
C ILE A 185 -9.02 10.49 -10.01
N SER A 186 -8.35 9.43 -10.44
CA SER A 186 -7.15 9.48 -11.27
C SER A 186 -7.12 8.25 -12.16
N GLY A 187 -6.73 8.42 -13.41
CA GLY A 187 -6.24 7.32 -14.24
C GLY A 187 -4.86 6.82 -13.78
N PRO A 188 -4.20 5.98 -14.58
CA PRO A 188 -2.87 5.47 -14.26
C PRO A 188 -1.84 6.59 -14.04
N SER A 189 -0.93 6.36 -13.10
CA SER A 189 0.16 7.28 -12.76
C SER A 189 1.48 6.55 -12.56
N SER A 190 2.58 7.27 -12.71
CA SER A 190 3.92 6.73 -12.52
C SER A 190 4.94 7.77 -12.07
N ILE A 191 5.97 7.28 -11.37
CA ILE A 191 7.15 8.04 -10.97
C ILE A 191 8.39 7.26 -11.40
N GLU A 192 9.28 7.91 -12.17
CA GLU A 192 10.54 7.31 -12.64
C GLU A 192 11.71 7.64 -11.72
N ASN A 193 12.75 6.79 -11.78
CA ASN A 193 14.09 7.05 -11.28
C ASN A 193 14.11 7.64 -9.86
N MET A 194 13.48 6.95 -8.92
CA MET A 194 13.47 7.36 -7.52
C MET A 194 14.77 6.93 -6.84
N HIS A 195 15.38 7.83 -6.08
CA HIS A 195 16.62 7.59 -5.36
C HIS A 195 16.52 8.14 -3.95
N TRP A 196 16.91 7.36 -2.96
CA TRP A 196 17.07 7.77 -1.57
C TRP A 196 18.49 7.44 -1.12
N SER A 197 19.12 8.37 -0.40
CA SER A 197 20.46 8.16 0.15
C SER A 197 20.59 8.76 1.54
N SER A 198 21.20 7.98 2.44
CA SER A 198 21.58 8.41 3.77
C SER A 198 22.89 7.75 4.15
N SER A 199 23.84 8.52 4.69
CA SER A 199 25.12 7.98 5.16
C SER A 199 24.97 6.88 6.23
N ASN A 200 23.88 6.92 7.00
CA ASN A 200 23.63 5.98 8.10
C ASN A 200 22.66 4.84 7.73
N ALA A 201 21.84 5.01 6.69
CA ALA A 201 20.83 4.02 6.30
C ALA A 201 21.10 3.35 4.94
N GLY A 202 22.03 3.88 4.15
CA GLY A 202 22.40 3.36 2.84
C GLY A 202 21.64 4.03 1.68
N GLU A 203 21.55 3.33 0.56
CA GLU A 203 20.94 3.82 -0.69
C GLU A 203 19.80 2.91 -1.10
N ILE A 204 18.71 3.48 -1.61
CA ILE A 204 17.63 2.76 -2.28
C ILE A 204 17.38 3.43 -3.62
N ASN A 205 17.29 2.65 -4.69
CA ASN A 205 16.82 3.13 -5.99
C ASN A 205 15.60 2.34 -6.40
N ILE A 206 14.63 2.99 -7.03
CA ILE A 206 13.48 2.36 -7.67
C ILE A 206 13.39 2.94 -9.08
N GLY A 207 13.54 2.09 -10.11
CA GLY A 207 13.50 2.53 -11.50
C GLY A 207 12.14 3.10 -11.89
N ARG A 208 11.05 2.45 -11.49
CA ARG A 208 9.69 2.96 -11.74
C ARG A 208 8.70 2.48 -10.68
N MET A 209 7.91 3.42 -10.15
CA MET A 209 6.70 3.14 -9.39
C MET A 209 5.49 3.46 -10.27
N SER A 210 4.49 2.57 -10.31
CA SER A 210 3.24 2.75 -11.06
C SER A 210 2.04 2.48 -10.17
N VAL A 211 0.98 3.26 -10.35
CA VAL A 211 -0.33 3.06 -9.73
C VAL A 211 -1.36 3.05 -10.85
N GLY A 212 -2.25 2.05 -10.84
CA GLY A 212 -3.36 1.99 -11.79
C GLY A 212 -4.41 3.07 -11.52
N ALA A 213 -5.55 2.95 -12.18
CA ALA A 213 -6.66 3.87 -11.94
C ALA A 213 -7.12 3.82 -10.48
N ILE A 214 -7.36 4.98 -9.89
CA ILE A 214 -7.91 5.14 -8.55
C ILE A 214 -9.36 5.59 -8.67
N LYS A 215 -10.25 4.84 -8.03
CA LYS A 215 -11.63 5.24 -7.82
C LYS A 215 -11.86 5.48 -6.35
N ALA A 216 -12.56 6.56 -6.02
CA ALA A 216 -12.97 6.79 -4.66
C ALA A 216 -14.29 7.57 -4.58
N ARG A 217 -14.89 7.54 -3.40
CA ARG A 217 -15.97 8.44 -2.97
C ARG A 217 -15.61 9.06 -1.63
N PRO A 218 -16.28 10.15 -1.22
CA PRO A 218 -16.16 10.61 0.16
C PRO A 218 -16.52 9.51 1.16
N LEU A 219 -16.00 9.63 2.37
CA LEU A 219 -16.38 8.79 3.50
C LEU A 219 -17.71 9.28 4.09
N VAL A 220 -18.46 8.39 4.73
CA VAL A 220 -19.68 8.73 5.49
C VAL A 220 -19.35 9.73 6.59
N THR A 221 -18.24 9.52 7.30
CA THR A 221 -17.66 10.51 8.22
C THR A 221 -16.62 11.35 7.47
N PRO A 222 -16.80 12.67 7.31
CA PRO A 222 -15.84 13.52 6.60
C PRO A 222 -14.41 13.35 7.10
N LEU A 223 -13.44 13.47 6.18
CA LEU A 223 -12.02 13.19 6.46
C LEU A 223 -11.48 14.00 7.65
N ALA A 224 -11.88 15.27 7.79
CA ALA A 224 -11.47 16.11 8.91
C ALA A 224 -11.91 15.55 10.28
N GLU A 225 -13.15 15.07 10.39
CA GLU A 225 -13.66 14.45 11.61
C GLU A 225 -13.03 13.07 11.84
N THR A 226 -12.78 12.33 10.77
CA THR A 226 -12.04 11.07 10.80
C THR A 226 -10.64 11.27 11.40
N LEU A 227 -9.88 12.24 10.91
CA LEU A 227 -8.54 12.56 11.42
C LEU A 227 -8.58 13.03 12.88
N ALA A 228 -9.56 13.85 13.26
CA ALA A 228 -9.76 14.25 14.65
C ALA A 228 -10.04 13.04 15.55
N THR A 229 -10.87 12.09 15.07
CA THR A 229 -11.17 10.84 15.77
C THR A 229 -9.91 10.00 15.95
N LEU A 230 -9.14 9.77 14.88
CA LEU A 230 -7.90 9.00 14.94
C LEU A 230 -6.85 9.61 15.87
N LYS A 231 -6.75 10.95 15.92
CA LYS A 231 -5.85 11.66 16.84
C LYS A 231 -6.20 11.41 18.30
N VAL A 232 -7.48 11.42 18.65
CA VAL A 232 -7.95 11.10 20.02
C VAL A 232 -7.64 9.64 20.36
N LEU A 233 -7.78 8.72 19.40
CA LEU A 233 -7.49 7.30 19.60
C LEU A 233 -5.99 6.98 19.70
N GLY A 234 -5.12 7.82 19.15
CA GLY A 234 -3.67 7.68 19.20
C GLY A 234 -3.03 7.99 20.55
N GLU A 235 -3.80 8.43 21.55
CA GLU A 235 -3.32 8.66 22.92
C GLU A 235 -3.08 7.31 23.63
N ALA A 236 -1.87 6.77 23.43
CA ALA A 236 -1.45 5.37 23.59
C ALA A 236 -1.59 4.69 24.98
N ASN A 237 -2.26 5.30 25.96
CA ASN A 237 -2.26 4.82 27.35
C ASN A 237 -3.65 4.56 27.96
N LYS A 238 -4.71 4.50 27.15
CA LYS A 238 -6.06 4.13 27.63
C LYS A 238 -6.64 2.98 26.80
N PRO A 239 -7.25 1.96 27.44
CA PRO A 239 -8.08 0.99 26.72
C PRO A 239 -9.13 1.72 25.89
N MET A 240 -9.30 1.33 24.63
CA MET A 240 -10.25 1.98 23.73
C MET A 240 -11.68 1.77 24.25
N PRO A 241 -12.46 2.83 24.47
CA PRO A 241 -13.86 2.68 24.86
C PRO A 241 -14.67 1.92 23.79
N PRO A 242 -15.70 1.14 24.19
CA PRO A 242 -16.57 0.40 23.26
C PRO A 242 -17.07 1.25 22.07
N ALA A 243 -17.62 2.44 22.35
CA ALA A 243 -18.13 3.34 21.32
C ALA A 243 -17.06 3.83 20.33
N ALA A 244 -15.82 3.98 20.79
CA ALA A 244 -14.69 4.38 19.96
C ALA A 244 -14.24 3.24 19.04
N ALA A 245 -14.21 2.00 19.55
CA ALA A 245 -13.94 0.81 18.74
C ALA A 245 -15.00 0.61 17.65
N ALA A 246 -16.29 0.81 17.99
CA ALA A 246 -17.38 0.78 17.01
C ALA A 246 -17.21 1.81 15.90
N LYS A 247 -16.81 3.04 16.25
CA LYS A 247 -16.54 4.11 15.28
C LYS A 247 -15.36 3.75 14.36
N LEU A 248 -14.27 3.20 14.91
CA LEU A 248 -13.10 2.79 14.14
C LEU A 248 -13.42 1.66 13.15
N ILE A 249 -14.16 0.64 13.58
CA ILE A 249 -14.57 -0.47 12.72
C ILE A 249 -15.47 0.02 11.59
N SER A 250 -16.42 0.90 11.89
CA SER A 250 -17.30 1.51 10.87
C SER A 250 -16.51 2.33 9.86
N LEU A 251 -15.52 3.10 10.34
CA LEU A 251 -14.62 3.88 9.49
C LEU A 251 -13.77 2.99 8.57
N LEU A 252 -13.23 1.89 9.11
CA LEU A 252 -12.48 0.92 8.32
C LEU A 252 -13.37 0.29 7.24
N ALA A 253 -14.55 -0.22 7.60
CA ALA A 253 -15.48 -0.79 6.63
C ALA A 253 -15.84 0.21 5.52
N ASP A 254 -16.18 1.46 5.88
CA ASP A 254 -16.50 2.50 4.90
C ASP A 254 -15.30 2.82 3.99
N PHE A 255 -14.06 2.88 4.52
CA PHE A 255 -12.86 3.10 3.71
C PHE A 255 -12.65 2.00 2.66
N TYR A 256 -12.80 0.74 3.06
CA TYR A 256 -12.61 -0.41 2.17
C TYR A 256 -13.69 -0.52 1.08
N ASP A 257 -14.87 0.06 1.31
CA ASP A 257 -15.94 0.21 0.31
C ASP A 257 -15.83 1.51 -0.50
N ALA A 258 -15.18 2.53 0.05
CA ALA A 258 -15.08 3.85 -0.57
C ALA A 258 -13.96 3.96 -1.61
N VAL A 259 -12.97 3.07 -1.58
CA VAL A 259 -11.76 3.15 -2.39
C VAL A 259 -11.56 1.88 -3.22
N ALA A 260 -11.19 2.06 -4.49
CA ALA A 260 -10.68 0.99 -5.33
C ALA A 260 -9.44 1.46 -6.09
N VAL A 261 -8.44 0.59 -6.23
CA VAL A 261 -7.18 0.85 -6.91
C VAL A 261 -6.90 -0.27 -7.87
N ASP A 262 -6.62 0.04 -9.14
CA ASP A 262 -6.29 -0.93 -10.18
C ASP A 262 -4.81 -1.37 -10.14
N GLY A 263 -4.38 -1.75 -8.95
CA GLY A 263 -3.03 -2.24 -8.66
C GLY A 263 -1.97 -1.15 -8.51
N MET A 264 -0.85 -1.55 -7.92
CA MET A 264 0.36 -0.76 -7.73
C MET A 264 1.57 -1.65 -7.98
N SER A 265 2.65 -1.08 -8.49
CA SER A 265 3.92 -1.79 -8.61
C SER A 265 5.11 -0.87 -8.42
N ALA A 266 6.19 -1.43 -7.90
CA ALA A 266 7.51 -0.81 -7.88
C ALA A 266 8.48 -1.77 -8.55
N SER A 267 9.28 -1.28 -9.49
CA SER A 267 10.14 -2.11 -10.34
C SER A 267 11.57 -1.60 -10.38
N ASN A 268 12.51 -2.51 -10.67
CA ASN A 268 13.94 -2.27 -10.72
C ASN A 268 14.44 -1.63 -9.41
N ILE A 269 14.15 -2.30 -8.29
CA ILE A 269 14.52 -1.85 -6.96
C ILE A 269 15.94 -2.33 -6.66
N THR A 270 16.82 -1.44 -6.24
CA THR A 270 18.15 -1.81 -5.72
C THR A 270 18.36 -1.15 -4.37
N PHE A 271 19.08 -1.82 -3.48
CA PHE A 271 19.40 -1.25 -2.18
C PHE A 271 20.82 -1.62 -1.76
N LYS A 272 21.45 -0.68 -1.07
CA LYS A 272 22.73 -0.85 -0.40
C LYS A 272 22.55 -0.49 1.06
N VAL A 273 23.16 -1.28 1.94
CA VAL A 273 23.20 -0.97 3.37
C VAL A 273 24.63 -0.73 3.81
N PRO A 274 24.89 0.11 4.83
CA PRO A 274 26.23 0.40 5.33
C PRO A 274 26.73 -0.74 6.24
N ASP A 275 26.73 -1.97 5.72
CA ASP A 275 27.27 -3.17 6.35
C ASP A 275 28.30 -3.81 5.40
N PRO A 276 29.57 -3.96 5.81
CA PRO A 276 30.61 -4.52 4.95
C PRO A 276 30.38 -6.00 4.58
N SER A 277 29.55 -6.71 5.34
CA SER A 277 29.17 -8.08 5.00
C SER A 277 28.15 -8.14 3.85
N PHE A 278 27.41 -7.05 3.61
CA PHE A 278 26.45 -6.93 2.53
C PHE A 278 27.12 -6.44 1.25
N LYS A 279 26.90 -7.12 0.12
CA LYS A 279 27.47 -6.74 -1.17
C LYS A 279 26.46 -6.00 -2.04
N ASN A 280 25.30 -6.60 -2.27
CA ASN A 280 24.23 -6.02 -3.06
C ASN A 280 22.87 -6.62 -2.68
N GLY A 281 21.81 -5.90 -3.05
CA GLY A 281 20.45 -6.39 -2.98
C GLY A 281 19.58 -5.72 -4.02
N SER A 282 18.69 -6.50 -4.61
CA SER A 282 17.73 -6.03 -5.62
C SER A 282 16.43 -6.78 -5.55
N ILE A 283 15.36 -6.13 -6.00
CA ILE A 283 14.05 -6.72 -6.25
C ILE A 283 13.61 -6.26 -7.63
N GLN A 284 13.29 -7.21 -8.52
CA GLN A 284 12.83 -6.86 -9.85
C GLN A 284 11.48 -6.15 -9.80
N THR A 285 10.51 -6.68 -9.06
CA THR A 285 9.19 -6.04 -8.91
C THR A 285 8.53 -6.39 -7.58
N ILE A 286 7.91 -5.40 -6.94
CA ILE A 286 6.90 -5.60 -5.89
C ILE A 286 5.56 -5.25 -6.51
N LYS A 287 4.56 -6.13 -6.36
CA LYS A 287 3.20 -5.98 -6.90
C LYS A 287 2.19 -5.96 -5.76
N LEU A 288 1.30 -4.98 -5.81
CA LEU A 288 0.03 -4.98 -5.13
C LEU A 288 -1.03 -5.06 -6.24
N GLY A 289 -1.70 -6.19 -6.38
CA GLY A 289 -2.79 -6.36 -7.34
C GLY A 289 -3.95 -5.42 -7.05
N SER A 290 -5.00 -5.48 -7.87
CA SER A 290 -6.13 -4.60 -7.70
C SER A 290 -6.78 -4.78 -6.32
N PHE A 291 -7.20 -3.66 -5.77
CA PHE A 291 -7.89 -3.58 -4.49
C PHE A 291 -9.29 -3.03 -4.73
N ALA A 292 -10.31 -3.81 -4.39
CA ALA A 292 -11.69 -3.38 -4.45
C ALA A 292 -12.56 -4.28 -3.57
N ASN A 293 -13.64 -3.73 -2.99
CA ASN A 293 -14.60 -4.49 -2.19
C ASN A 293 -13.94 -5.35 -1.11
N SER A 294 -13.00 -4.78 -0.36
CA SER A 294 -12.27 -5.50 0.70
C SER A 294 -11.39 -6.68 0.27
N ARG A 295 -11.01 -6.75 -1.01
CA ARG A 295 -10.18 -7.83 -1.55
C ARG A 295 -8.95 -7.28 -2.27
N PHE A 296 -7.81 -7.92 -2.05
CA PHE A 296 -6.59 -7.74 -2.83
C PHE A 296 -6.40 -8.92 -3.77
N ASP A 297 -6.18 -8.65 -5.05
CA ASP A 297 -5.98 -9.71 -6.04
C ASP A 297 -4.61 -10.39 -5.89
N GLU A 298 -3.55 -9.61 -5.58
CA GLU A 298 -2.20 -10.14 -5.41
C GLU A 298 -1.39 -9.29 -4.40
N LEU A 299 -0.57 -9.94 -3.59
CA LEU A 299 0.57 -9.36 -2.87
C LEU A 299 1.80 -10.14 -3.32
N GLY A 300 2.62 -9.55 -4.19
CA GLY A 300 3.69 -10.26 -4.92
C GLY A 300 5.05 -9.59 -4.80
N VAL A 301 6.10 -10.41 -4.77
CA VAL A 301 7.50 -10.01 -4.92
C VAL A 301 8.14 -10.91 -5.99
N GLU A 302 8.85 -10.30 -6.92
CA GLU A 302 9.53 -10.97 -8.03
C GLU A 302 11.00 -10.58 -8.09
N GLY A 303 11.86 -11.56 -8.38
CA GLY A 303 13.29 -11.37 -8.60
C GLY A 303 14.02 -10.72 -7.44
N LEU A 304 13.81 -11.21 -6.21
CA LEU A 304 14.63 -10.81 -5.06
C LEU A 304 16.00 -11.49 -5.17
N GLU A 305 17.06 -10.70 -5.11
CA GLU A 305 18.43 -11.18 -5.02
C GLU A 305 19.16 -10.43 -3.89
N VAL A 306 19.88 -11.15 -3.06
CA VAL A 306 20.73 -10.61 -2.00
C VAL A 306 22.05 -11.37 -1.99
N GLU A 307 23.15 -10.63 -2.05
CA GLU A 307 24.50 -11.19 -1.91
C GLU A 307 25.20 -10.65 -0.66
N ALA A 308 25.81 -11.57 0.08
CA ALA A 308 26.58 -11.26 1.28
C ALA A 308 27.95 -11.98 1.26
N SER A 309 28.77 -11.68 2.26
CA SER A 309 30.06 -12.32 2.46
C SER A 309 29.87 -13.80 2.84
N GLY A 310 30.02 -14.67 1.85
CA GLY A 310 29.95 -16.13 2.02
C GLY A 310 28.58 -16.75 1.72
N GLY A 311 27.63 -16.00 1.15
CA GLY A 311 26.32 -16.55 0.81
C GLY A 311 25.47 -15.65 -0.08
N HIS A 312 24.35 -16.20 -0.55
CA HIS A 312 23.37 -15.53 -1.37
C HIS A 312 21.96 -16.03 -1.09
N VAL A 313 20.97 -15.21 -1.41
CA VAL A 313 19.56 -15.60 -1.49
C VAL A 313 19.00 -15.05 -2.78
N LYS A 314 18.44 -15.92 -3.62
CA LYS A 314 17.69 -15.58 -4.82
C LYS A 314 16.30 -16.16 -4.71
N LEU A 315 15.30 -15.37 -5.05
CA LEU A 315 13.90 -15.77 -5.05
C LEU A 315 13.24 -15.22 -6.32
N GLY A 316 12.81 -16.10 -7.20
CA GLY A 316 12.13 -15.71 -8.44
C GLY A 316 10.76 -15.11 -8.20
N ARG A 317 9.93 -15.72 -7.34
CA ARG A 317 8.58 -15.23 -7.01
C ARG A 317 8.13 -15.67 -5.63
N ALA A 318 7.50 -14.77 -4.89
CA ALA A 318 6.62 -15.09 -3.77
C ALA A 318 5.32 -14.28 -3.91
N ALA A 319 4.16 -14.92 -3.79
CA ALA A 319 2.88 -14.25 -3.93
C ALA A 319 1.80 -14.82 -3.01
N LEU A 320 0.95 -13.94 -2.49
CA LEU A 320 -0.36 -14.25 -1.92
C LEU A 320 -1.43 -13.77 -2.91
N LEU A 321 -2.38 -14.61 -3.27
CA LEU A 321 -3.43 -14.28 -4.24
C LEU A 321 -4.80 -14.31 -3.61
N GLY A 322 -5.66 -13.35 -3.98
CA GLY A 322 -7.07 -13.33 -3.62
C GLY A 322 -7.35 -13.18 -2.12
N LEU A 323 -6.62 -12.29 -1.44
CA LEU A 323 -6.81 -12.04 -0.01
C LEU A 323 -8.10 -11.24 0.23
N ASP A 324 -9.12 -11.86 0.83
CA ASP A 324 -10.43 -11.27 1.10
C ASP A 324 -10.63 -10.98 2.60
N PHE A 325 -10.77 -9.69 2.93
CA PHE A 325 -11.00 -9.21 4.29
C PHE A 325 -12.48 -9.07 4.68
N LYS A 326 -13.44 -9.34 3.78
CA LYS A 326 -14.87 -9.24 4.09
C LYS A 326 -15.29 -10.07 5.31
N PRO A 327 -14.83 -11.32 5.52
CA PRO A 327 -15.21 -12.08 6.71
C PRO A 327 -14.78 -11.36 7.99
N LEU A 328 -13.55 -10.87 8.04
CA LEU A 328 -13.01 -10.11 9.17
C LEU A 328 -13.83 -8.85 9.44
N LEU A 329 -14.05 -8.02 8.41
CA LEU A 329 -14.77 -6.76 8.54
C LEU A 329 -16.24 -6.97 8.95
N SER A 330 -16.89 -8.02 8.43
CA SER A 330 -18.27 -8.37 8.77
C SER A 330 -18.40 -8.83 10.22
N SER A 331 -17.49 -9.67 10.71
CA SER A 331 -17.46 -10.13 12.10
C SER A 331 -17.18 -8.98 13.07
N LEU A 332 -16.23 -8.11 12.74
CA LEU A 332 -15.96 -6.90 13.51
C LEU A 332 -17.20 -6.00 13.57
N ALA A 333 -17.86 -5.77 12.44
CA ALA A 333 -19.09 -4.97 12.38
C ALA A 333 -20.28 -5.62 13.12
N GLN A 334 -20.27 -6.94 13.33
CA GLN A 334 -21.28 -7.62 14.15
C GLN A 334 -20.99 -7.45 15.64
N ALA A 335 -19.74 -7.64 16.07
CA ALA A 335 -19.32 -7.47 17.45
C ALA A 335 -19.60 -6.04 17.97
N THR A 336 -19.51 -5.03 17.09
CA THR A 336 -19.85 -3.65 17.45
C THR A 336 -21.34 -3.44 17.68
N ARG A 337 -22.21 -4.14 16.94
CA ARG A 337 -23.67 -4.04 17.05
C ARG A 337 -24.20 -4.78 18.29
N SER A 338 -23.59 -5.88 18.69
CA SER A 338 -24.00 -6.64 19.88
C SER A 338 -23.55 -5.99 21.19
N GLY A 339 -22.65 -4.99 21.15
CA GLY A 339 -22.12 -4.36 22.35
C GLY A 339 -21.03 -5.18 23.05
N ASP A 340 -20.53 -6.25 22.43
CA ASP A 340 -19.48 -7.14 22.95
C ASP A 340 -18.06 -6.53 22.83
N LEU A 341 -17.98 -5.20 22.89
CA LEU A 341 -16.75 -4.43 22.75
C LEU A 341 -16.04 -4.24 24.11
N ASP A 342 -15.80 -5.29 24.87
CA ASP A 342 -14.94 -5.22 26.07
C ASP A 342 -13.44 -5.30 25.72
N GLY A 343 -12.56 -5.21 26.72
CA GLY A 343 -11.11 -5.30 26.51
C GLY A 343 -10.64 -6.63 25.90
N ASP A 344 -11.53 -7.62 25.82
CA ASP A 344 -11.32 -8.97 25.32
C ASP A 344 -12.13 -9.26 24.04
N THR A 345 -12.70 -8.27 23.35
CA THR A 345 -13.42 -8.47 22.07
C THR A 345 -12.58 -9.23 21.06
N VAL A 346 -11.30 -8.87 20.91
CA VAL A 346 -10.34 -9.56 20.03
C VAL A 346 -9.89 -10.91 20.60
N LYS A 347 -10.45 -11.37 21.71
CA LYS A 347 -10.38 -12.76 22.17
C LYS A 347 -11.72 -13.49 22.05
N ASN A 348 -12.82 -12.74 21.92
CA ASN A 348 -14.20 -13.23 21.92
C ASN A 348 -14.90 -13.26 20.54
N LEU A 349 -14.32 -12.68 19.47
CA LEU A 349 -14.76 -12.96 18.09
C LEU A 349 -14.86 -14.48 17.84
N ASP A 350 -15.60 -14.86 16.82
CA ASP A 350 -15.53 -16.23 16.36
C ASP A 350 -14.38 -16.35 15.34
N TRP A 351 -13.19 -16.75 15.79
CA TRP A 351 -12.05 -16.95 14.88
C TRP A 351 -12.35 -17.97 13.79
N ARG A 352 -13.33 -18.87 14.00
CA ARG A 352 -13.76 -19.80 12.95
C ARG A 352 -14.51 -19.13 11.81
N ASN A 353 -14.89 -17.86 11.93
CA ASN A 353 -15.64 -17.13 10.91
C ASN A 353 -15.02 -15.75 10.59
N THR A 354 -13.89 -15.40 11.20
CA THR A 354 -13.32 -14.04 11.18
C THR A 354 -11.98 -13.98 10.44
N VAL A 355 -11.38 -15.11 10.06
CA VAL A 355 -10.11 -15.15 9.35
C VAL A 355 -10.31 -14.72 7.89
N PRO A 356 -9.48 -13.81 7.36
CA PRO A 356 -9.47 -13.48 5.94
C PRO A 356 -9.30 -14.73 5.06
N HIS A 357 -10.00 -14.77 3.94
CA HIS A 357 -9.84 -15.87 2.98
C HIS A 357 -8.68 -15.59 2.04
N LEU A 358 -7.97 -16.65 1.63
CA LEU A 358 -6.83 -16.57 0.73
C LEU A 358 -7.01 -17.62 -0.35
N ASP A 359 -6.95 -17.25 -1.62
CA ASP A 359 -7.12 -18.21 -2.70
C ASP A 359 -5.86 -19.04 -2.92
N SER A 360 -4.68 -18.42 -2.85
CA SER A 360 -3.43 -19.12 -3.15
C SER A 360 -2.21 -18.49 -2.49
N PHE A 361 -1.22 -19.33 -2.21
CA PHE A 361 0.16 -18.95 -1.92
C PHE A 361 1.09 -19.59 -2.94
N GLU A 362 2.02 -18.81 -3.47
CA GLU A 362 3.00 -19.24 -4.46
C GLU A 362 4.41 -18.85 -4.03
N LEU A 363 5.36 -19.78 -4.18
CA LEU A 363 6.78 -19.58 -4.02
C LEU A 363 7.49 -20.26 -5.20
N GLY A 364 8.41 -19.56 -5.86
CA GLY A 364 9.06 -20.06 -7.07
C GLY A 364 10.51 -19.65 -7.16
N ASN A 365 11.35 -20.59 -7.62
CA ASN A 365 12.78 -20.40 -7.87
C ASN A 365 13.52 -19.81 -6.68
N LEU A 366 13.50 -20.49 -5.53
CA LEU A 366 14.33 -20.13 -4.38
C LEU A 366 15.68 -20.84 -4.53
N ASP A 367 16.77 -20.08 -4.40
CA ASP A 367 18.15 -20.57 -4.33
C ASP A 367 18.86 -19.80 -3.22
N ALA A 368 19.19 -20.49 -2.13
CA ALA A 368 19.85 -19.92 -0.99
C ALA A 368 21.13 -20.68 -0.68
N SER A 369 22.20 -19.94 -0.39
CA SER A 369 23.43 -20.45 0.19
C SER A 369 23.78 -19.63 1.42
N VAL A 370 23.87 -20.29 2.57
CA VAL A 370 24.12 -19.62 3.86
C VAL A 370 25.43 -20.14 4.44
N PRO A 371 26.37 -19.25 4.81
CA PRO A 371 27.62 -19.67 5.43
C PRO A 371 27.37 -20.22 6.83
N GLN A 372 27.95 -21.39 7.12
CA GLN A 372 27.88 -22.07 8.41
C GLN A 372 29.28 -22.61 8.79
N GLY A 373 29.99 -21.84 9.62
CA GLY A 373 31.38 -22.15 9.98
C GLY A 373 32.30 -22.04 8.77
N SER A 374 33.04 -23.11 8.46
CA SER A 374 33.96 -23.20 7.31
C SER A 374 33.31 -23.68 6.00
N SER A 375 32.01 -24.02 6.02
CA SER A 375 31.26 -24.52 4.86
C SER A 375 30.01 -23.69 4.60
N SER A 376 29.45 -23.74 3.40
CA SER A 376 28.14 -23.14 3.09
C SER A 376 27.10 -24.24 2.95
N GLN A 377 25.91 -24.02 3.51
CA GLN A 377 24.77 -24.91 3.32
C GLN A 377 23.85 -24.34 2.24
N SER A 378 23.32 -25.21 1.40
CA SER A 378 22.51 -24.84 0.24
C SER A 378 21.08 -25.38 0.32
N LEU A 379 20.17 -24.59 -0.23
CA LEU A 379 18.76 -24.93 -0.40
C LEU A 379 18.29 -24.40 -1.76
N LYS A 380 17.60 -25.24 -2.52
CA LYS A 380 16.95 -24.89 -3.78
C LYS A 380 15.50 -25.39 -3.79
N LEU A 381 14.62 -24.62 -4.39
CA LEU A 381 13.23 -25.00 -4.62
C LEU A 381 12.81 -24.50 -5.99
N THR A 382 12.28 -25.41 -6.82
CA THR A 382 11.72 -25.01 -8.12
C THR A 382 10.39 -24.30 -7.90
N SER A 383 9.44 -24.93 -7.21
CA SER A 383 8.17 -24.30 -6.90
C SER A 383 7.48 -24.90 -5.68
N TYR A 384 6.72 -24.08 -4.97
CA TYR A 384 5.75 -24.50 -3.98
C TYR A 384 4.47 -23.68 -4.17
N SER A 385 3.33 -24.34 -4.24
CA SER A 385 2.03 -23.67 -4.37
C SER A 385 0.99 -24.33 -3.48
N ILE A 386 0.15 -23.52 -2.85
CA ILE A 386 -1.06 -23.95 -2.17
C ILE A 386 -2.23 -23.19 -2.79
N LYS A 387 -3.28 -23.89 -3.21
CA LYS A 387 -4.58 -23.30 -3.57
C LYS A 387 -5.64 -23.75 -2.57
N LEU A 388 -6.42 -22.80 -2.11
CA LEU A 388 -7.48 -22.99 -1.12
C LEU A 388 -8.79 -22.52 -1.73
N SER A 389 -9.86 -23.27 -1.51
CA SER A 389 -11.19 -22.89 -1.97
C SER A 389 -12.29 -23.52 -1.12
N ASN A 390 -13.53 -23.14 -1.42
CA ASN A 390 -14.74 -23.68 -0.79
C ASN A 390 -14.70 -23.52 0.75
N TYR A 391 -14.58 -22.30 1.25
CA TYR A 391 -14.47 -22.05 2.68
C TYR A 391 -15.77 -22.38 3.44
N ALA A 392 -15.64 -23.11 4.55
CA ALA A 392 -16.69 -23.32 5.55
C ALA A 392 -16.35 -22.54 6.83
N GLY A 393 -16.68 -21.25 6.85
CA GLY A 393 -16.16 -20.30 7.84
C GLY A 393 -14.72 -19.92 7.48
N ALA A 394 -13.77 -20.17 8.37
CA ALA A 394 -12.34 -19.87 8.24
C ALA A 394 -11.54 -21.04 7.65
N ILE A 395 -12.14 -22.23 7.55
CA ILE A 395 -11.46 -23.45 7.12
C ILE A 395 -11.77 -23.69 5.63
N PRO A 396 -10.76 -23.74 4.74
CA PRO A 396 -10.96 -24.15 3.37
C PRO A 396 -11.32 -25.64 3.33
N THR A 397 -12.37 -26.00 2.61
CA THR A 397 -12.74 -27.42 2.45
C THR A 397 -12.07 -28.06 1.24
N SER A 398 -11.37 -27.29 0.42
CA SER A 398 -10.60 -27.80 -0.72
C SER A 398 -9.18 -27.23 -0.69
N LEU A 399 -8.20 -28.12 -0.78
CA LEU A 399 -6.76 -27.85 -0.71
C LEU A 399 -6.06 -28.54 -1.88
N HIS A 400 -5.31 -27.77 -2.64
CA HIS A 400 -4.35 -28.28 -3.63
C HIS A 400 -2.96 -27.78 -3.27
N SER A 401 -2.08 -28.67 -2.82
CA SER A 401 -0.69 -28.36 -2.47
C SER A 401 0.26 -29.07 -3.43
N ARG A 402 1.30 -28.37 -3.86
CA ARG A 402 2.33 -28.91 -4.75
C ARG A 402 3.69 -28.38 -4.35
N LEU A 403 4.64 -29.28 -4.15
CA LEU A 403 6.05 -29.01 -3.92
C LEU A 403 6.85 -29.66 -5.04
N GLU A 404 7.65 -28.89 -5.77
CA GLU A 404 8.49 -29.40 -6.85
C GLU A 404 9.97 -29.16 -6.56
N LYS A 405 10.73 -30.26 -6.57
CA LYS A 405 12.19 -30.27 -6.49
C LYS A 405 12.73 -29.36 -5.37
N PHE A 406 12.33 -29.70 -4.15
CA PHE A 406 12.96 -29.16 -2.95
C PHE A 406 14.27 -29.91 -2.70
N VAL A 407 15.39 -29.25 -2.94
CA VAL A 407 16.73 -29.80 -2.73
C VAL A 407 17.40 -29.06 -1.59
N ALA A 408 17.80 -29.77 -0.54
CA ALA A 408 18.48 -29.14 0.59
C ALA A 408 19.53 -30.07 1.20
N ASP A 409 20.63 -29.49 1.66
CA ASP A 409 21.61 -30.22 2.45
C ASP A 409 20.96 -30.72 3.76
N ALA A 410 21.26 -31.95 4.18
CA ALA A 410 20.60 -32.57 5.34
C ALA A 410 20.81 -31.75 6.62
N ALA A 411 21.95 -31.07 6.77
CA ALA A 411 22.24 -30.19 7.89
C ALA A 411 21.33 -28.94 7.95
N PHE A 412 20.65 -28.60 6.84
CA PHE A 412 19.63 -27.55 6.82
C PHE A 412 18.33 -27.99 7.52
N LEU A 413 18.04 -29.30 7.54
CA LEU A 413 16.84 -29.89 8.14
C LEU A 413 17.04 -30.18 9.63
N LYS A 414 17.10 -29.12 10.42
CA LYS A 414 17.28 -29.20 11.88
C LYS A 414 16.26 -30.17 12.50
N GLY A 415 16.75 -31.13 13.27
CA GLY A 415 15.94 -32.16 13.95
C GLY A 415 15.70 -33.44 13.16
N GLN A 416 16.08 -33.50 11.89
CA GLN A 416 16.05 -34.72 11.05
C GLN A 416 17.43 -35.03 10.43
N ALA A 417 18.39 -34.13 10.63
CA ALA A 417 19.71 -34.20 10.03
C ALA A 417 20.46 -35.48 10.44
N ASP A 418 20.40 -35.86 11.73
CA ASP A 418 21.12 -37.02 12.25
C ASP A 418 20.53 -38.32 11.70
N GLU A 419 19.20 -38.43 11.64
CA GLU A 419 18.51 -39.60 11.07
C GLU A 419 18.80 -39.75 9.57
N LEU A 420 18.72 -38.64 8.81
CA LEU A 420 19.02 -38.64 7.38
C LEU A 420 20.47 -39.03 7.11
N GLN A 421 21.41 -38.52 7.92
CA GLN A 421 22.83 -38.87 7.82
C GLN A 421 23.09 -40.33 8.19
N GLN A 422 22.41 -40.87 9.21
CA GLN A 422 22.51 -42.30 9.57
C GLN A 422 22.00 -43.21 8.44
N LEU A 423 21.01 -42.76 7.68
CA LEU A 423 20.51 -43.43 6.48
C LEU A 423 21.40 -43.23 5.24
N GLY A 424 22.49 -42.46 5.37
CA GLY A 424 23.46 -42.19 4.30
C GLY A 424 23.14 -40.99 3.41
N TYR A 425 22.08 -40.23 3.70
CA TYR A 425 21.69 -39.07 2.92
C TYR A 425 22.46 -37.82 3.38
N LYS A 426 23.19 -37.21 2.43
CA LYS A 426 23.86 -35.91 2.63
C LYS A 426 22.97 -34.73 2.26
N SER A 427 22.01 -34.96 1.38
CA SER A 427 21.00 -34.00 0.93
C SER A 427 19.70 -34.74 0.68
N VAL A 428 18.60 -33.99 0.59
CA VAL A 428 17.30 -34.49 0.16
C VAL A 428 16.93 -33.81 -1.15
N ASP A 429 16.23 -34.52 -2.04
CA ASP A 429 15.52 -33.97 -3.20
C ASP A 429 14.10 -34.51 -3.14
N LEU A 430 13.13 -33.63 -2.84
CA LEU A 430 11.76 -34.01 -2.53
C LEU A 430 10.77 -33.28 -3.46
N SER A 431 9.76 -34.02 -3.90
CA SER A 431 8.57 -33.47 -4.53
C SER A 431 7.33 -34.08 -3.88
N SER A 432 6.27 -33.29 -3.71
CA SER A 432 5.01 -33.77 -3.14
C SER A 432 3.80 -33.10 -3.75
N LYS A 433 2.66 -33.79 -3.66
CA LYS A 433 1.35 -33.30 -4.08
C LYS A 433 0.32 -33.73 -3.06
N ALA A 434 -0.62 -32.84 -2.73
CA ALA A 434 -1.78 -33.17 -1.93
C ALA A 434 -3.03 -32.46 -2.47
N ASP A 435 -4.00 -33.26 -2.93
CA ASP A 435 -5.33 -32.84 -3.35
C ASP A 435 -6.33 -33.42 -2.34
N ILE A 436 -6.92 -32.54 -1.54
CA ILE A 436 -7.80 -32.89 -0.43
C ILE A 436 -9.08 -32.06 -0.53
N ALA A 437 -10.23 -32.73 -0.47
CA ALA A 437 -11.54 -32.07 -0.49
C ALA A 437 -12.48 -32.68 0.56
N TRP A 438 -13.13 -31.84 1.36
CA TRP A 438 -14.18 -32.23 2.29
C TRP A 438 -15.55 -31.77 1.81
N ASP A 439 -16.51 -32.69 1.82
CA ASP A 439 -17.91 -32.44 1.47
C ASP A 439 -18.76 -32.48 2.74
N GLU A 440 -19.30 -31.32 3.11
CA GLU A 440 -20.17 -31.17 4.30
C GLU A 440 -21.47 -31.97 4.17
N SER A 441 -22.05 -32.01 2.97
CA SER A 441 -23.33 -32.68 2.71
C SER A 441 -23.19 -34.20 2.76
N ALA A 442 -22.10 -34.73 2.21
CA ALA A 442 -21.80 -36.16 2.20
C ALA A 442 -21.05 -36.62 3.47
N LYS A 443 -20.62 -35.70 4.33
CA LYS A 443 -19.72 -35.95 5.48
C LYS A 443 -18.53 -36.82 5.07
N ALA A 444 -17.88 -36.44 3.98
CA ALA A 444 -16.83 -37.24 3.36
C ALA A 444 -15.57 -36.43 3.12
N LEU A 445 -14.41 -37.00 3.44
CA LEU A 445 -13.10 -36.48 3.08
C LEU A 445 -12.54 -37.30 1.92
N ASN A 446 -12.29 -36.63 0.80
CA ASN A 446 -11.68 -37.19 -0.39
C ASN A 446 -10.19 -36.80 -0.40
N LEU A 447 -9.34 -37.81 -0.48
CA LEU A 447 -7.91 -37.68 -0.78
C LEU A 447 -7.74 -38.14 -2.23
N ASP A 448 -7.92 -37.21 -3.17
CA ASP A 448 -7.87 -37.53 -4.61
C ASP A 448 -6.46 -37.93 -5.03
N GLU A 449 -5.46 -37.28 -4.46
CA GLU A 449 -4.06 -37.65 -4.55
C GLU A 449 -3.25 -37.08 -3.38
N VAL A 450 -2.61 -37.93 -2.60
CA VAL A 450 -1.53 -37.53 -1.69
C VAL A 450 -0.30 -38.34 -2.07
N SER A 451 0.70 -37.66 -2.65
CA SER A 451 1.92 -38.29 -3.14
C SER A 451 3.16 -37.55 -2.67
N ALA A 452 4.23 -38.32 -2.45
CA ALA A 452 5.55 -37.78 -2.18
C ALA A 452 6.59 -38.68 -2.86
N GLN A 453 7.62 -38.06 -3.41
CA GLN A 453 8.74 -38.73 -4.05
C GLN A 453 10.02 -38.08 -3.58
N GLY A 454 11.02 -38.89 -3.28
CA GLY A 454 12.39 -38.41 -3.09
C GLY A 454 13.37 -39.12 -4.01
N ALA A 455 14.33 -38.37 -4.56
CA ALA A 455 15.41 -38.96 -5.34
C ALA A 455 16.19 -39.94 -4.46
N ASP A 456 16.34 -41.19 -4.91
CA ASP A 456 16.97 -42.30 -4.15
C ASP A 456 16.30 -42.64 -2.81
N MET A 457 15.13 -42.05 -2.51
CA MET A 457 14.38 -42.28 -1.25
C MET A 457 13.04 -43.02 -1.48
N GLY A 458 12.66 -43.24 -2.75
CA GLY A 458 11.42 -43.91 -3.13
C GLY A 458 10.23 -42.97 -3.30
N SER A 459 9.04 -43.55 -3.46
CA SER A 459 7.81 -42.81 -3.69
C SER A 459 6.62 -43.45 -2.98
N VAL A 460 5.67 -42.62 -2.53
CA VAL A 460 4.39 -43.03 -1.98
C VAL A 460 3.25 -42.32 -2.72
N LEU A 461 2.15 -43.04 -2.92
CA LEU A 461 0.90 -42.52 -3.48
C LEU A 461 -0.26 -43.09 -2.67
N LEU A 462 -1.11 -42.20 -2.17
CA LEU A 462 -2.34 -42.52 -1.47
C LEU A 462 -3.53 -41.89 -2.19
N LYS A 463 -4.57 -42.69 -2.40
CA LYS A 463 -5.91 -42.23 -2.77
C LYS A 463 -6.91 -42.88 -1.83
N ALA A 464 -7.77 -42.07 -1.22
CA ALA A 464 -8.72 -42.59 -0.25
C ALA A 464 -9.99 -41.73 -0.21
N LYS A 465 -11.09 -42.37 0.17
CA LYS A 465 -12.34 -41.67 0.52
C LYS A 465 -12.76 -42.14 1.91
N LEU A 466 -12.86 -41.18 2.82
CA LEU A 466 -13.24 -41.42 4.21
C LEU A 466 -14.66 -40.90 4.40
N GLY A 467 -15.60 -41.77 4.74
CA GLY A 467 -16.98 -41.39 5.06
C GLY A 467 -17.16 -41.08 6.54
N ASN A 468 -18.28 -40.44 6.89
CA ASN A 468 -18.63 -40.03 8.26
C ASN A 468 -17.57 -39.15 8.93
N VAL A 469 -16.90 -38.29 8.16
CA VAL A 469 -15.95 -37.31 8.68
C VAL A 469 -16.73 -36.07 9.12
N PRO A 470 -16.88 -35.81 10.44
CA PRO A 470 -17.57 -34.62 10.92
C PRO A 470 -16.76 -33.35 10.61
N ARG A 471 -17.43 -32.21 10.74
CA ARG A 471 -16.84 -30.88 10.57
C ARG A 471 -15.80 -30.56 11.64
#